data_AF-A0A3B1CPT8-F1
#
_entry.id   AF-A0A3B1CPT8-F1
#
_cell.length_a   1.000
_cell.length_b   1.000
_cell.length_c   1.000
_cell.angle_alpha   90.00
_cell.angle_beta   90.00
_cell.angle_gamma   90.00
#
_symmetry.space_group_name_H-M   'P 1'
#
loop_
_entity.id
_entity.type
_entity.pdbx_description
1 polymer ?
#
loop_
_entity_poly.entity_id
_entity_poly.type
_entity_poly.pdbx_seq_one_letter_code
_entity_poly.pdbx_strand_id
1 'polypeptide(L)'
;MNIWLRLRFPILATGMVSLVAGLWAGLLLLGFDLPEGSSTLYYGHGPLMAAGFLGVVIGLERAVAYGGAWPYSAPALTGIGVILFVLGGGVAGPAMITGGAFMLVILNIAIIRSQYSLSTLTMGAGSLALLTADILWFMDVSIYKMVWWWAGFLILTIAAERLELSRYLRPSKGAQTTFVVAIALLVAGMIHVTAGDETSAQLAGLGAL
;
A
#
# COMPACT_ATOMS: atom_id res chain seq x y z
N MET A 1 -15.70 23.65 11.04
CA MET A 1 -15.25 22.33 10.55
C MET A 1 -13.90 22.53 9.87
N ASN A 2 -12.82 21.94 10.40
CA ASN A 2 -11.44 22.15 9.90
C ASN A 2 -11.36 21.94 8.38
N ILE A 3 -10.73 22.86 7.65
CA ILE A 3 -10.58 22.79 6.18
C ILE A 3 -10.00 21.44 5.73
N TRP A 4 -9.11 20.86 6.53
CA TRP A 4 -8.52 19.53 6.34
C TRP A 4 -9.54 18.39 6.28
N LEU A 5 -10.61 18.48 7.10
CA LEU A 5 -11.69 17.50 7.08
C LEU A 5 -12.57 17.61 5.81
N ARG A 6 -12.52 18.73 5.09
CA ARG A 6 -13.22 18.86 3.81
C ARG A 6 -12.39 18.28 2.66
N LEU A 7 -11.06 18.42 2.70
CA LEU A 7 -10.14 17.88 1.69
C LEU A 7 -10.17 16.34 1.61
N ARG A 8 -10.63 15.66 2.66
CA ARG A 8 -10.77 14.20 2.65
C ARG A 8 -11.70 13.68 1.57
N PHE A 9 -12.79 14.39 1.24
CA PHE A 9 -13.78 13.90 0.29
C PHE A 9 -13.26 13.92 -1.16
N PRO A 10 -12.67 15.03 -1.66
CA PRO A 10 -12.01 15.03 -2.97
C PRO A 10 -10.90 13.98 -3.08
N ILE A 11 -10.07 13.83 -2.03
CA ILE A 11 -8.99 12.84 -2.03
C ILE A 11 -9.57 11.42 -2.07
N LEU A 12 -10.56 11.11 -1.23
CA LEU A 12 -11.24 9.81 -1.24
C LEU A 12 -11.86 9.49 -2.61
N ALA A 13 -12.40 10.49 -3.30
CA ALA A 13 -12.95 10.31 -4.64
C ALA A 13 -11.89 9.80 -5.62
N THR A 14 -10.63 10.26 -5.54
CA THR A 14 -9.54 9.71 -6.37
C THR A 14 -9.24 8.25 -6.04
N GLY A 15 -9.36 7.85 -4.77
CA GLY A 15 -9.28 6.45 -4.36
C GLY A 15 -10.41 5.61 -4.96
N MET A 16 -11.64 6.14 -5.00
CA MET A 16 -12.77 5.47 -5.64
C MET A 16 -12.58 5.32 -7.15
N VAL A 17 -12.02 6.34 -7.83
CA VAL A 17 -11.62 6.23 -9.23
C VAL A 17 -10.60 5.11 -9.42
N SER A 18 -9.62 5.02 -8.53
CA SER A 18 -8.62 3.95 -8.54
C SER A 18 -9.24 2.56 -8.39
N LEU A 19 -10.19 2.41 -7.45
CA LEU A 19 -10.93 1.16 -7.23
C LEU A 19 -11.67 0.73 -8.49
N VAL A 20 -12.46 1.64 -9.08
CA VAL A 20 -13.24 1.33 -10.29
C VAL A 20 -12.33 0.97 -11.46
N ALA A 21 -11.26 1.75 -11.68
CA ALA A 21 -10.29 1.49 -12.73
C ALA A 21 -9.52 0.17 -12.51
N GLY A 22 -9.15 -0.14 -11.27
CA GLY A 22 -8.49 -1.39 -10.90
C GLY A 22 -9.39 -2.62 -11.07
N LEU A 23 -10.67 -2.51 -10.74
CA LEU A 23 -11.67 -3.56 -11.00
C LEU A 23 -11.90 -3.75 -12.50
N TRP A 24 -11.96 -2.65 -13.27
CA TRP A 24 -12.06 -2.71 -14.73
C TRP A 24 -10.86 -3.44 -15.35
N ALA A 25 -9.64 -3.07 -14.96
CA ALA A 25 -8.42 -3.77 -15.36
C ALA A 25 -8.44 -5.25 -14.96
N GLY A 26 -8.99 -5.57 -13.78
CA GLY A 26 -9.17 -6.95 -13.33
C GLY A 26 -10.11 -7.76 -14.24
N LEU A 27 -11.22 -7.16 -14.69
CA LEU A 27 -12.15 -7.81 -15.62
C LEU A 27 -11.51 -8.05 -16.99
N LEU A 28 -10.71 -7.10 -17.49
CA LEU A 28 -9.92 -7.29 -18.71
C LEU A 28 -8.94 -8.46 -18.57
N LEU A 29 -8.22 -8.56 -17.44
CA LEU A 29 -7.31 -9.67 -17.15
C LEU A 29 -8.03 -11.03 -17.04
N LEU A 30 -9.31 -11.04 -16.67
CA LEU A 30 -10.16 -12.23 -16.66
C LEU A 30 -10.64 -12.65 -18.07
N GLY A 31 -10.32 -11.86 -19.11
CA GLY A 31 -10.69 -12.15 -20.50
C GLY A 31 -12.08 -11.68 -20.88
N PHE A 32 -12.70 -10.79 -20.10
CA PHE A 32 -13.95 -10.15 -20.53
C PHE A 32 -13.69 -9.18 -21.67
N ASP A 33 -14.54 -9.22 -22.70
CA ASP A 33 -14.50 -8.33 -23.86
C ASP A 33 -15.06 -6.95 -23.48
N LEU A 34 -14.20 -6.13 -22.86
CA LEU A 34 -14.49 -4.76 -22.46
C LEU A 34 -13.55 -3.80 -23.21
N PRO A 35 -13.94 -2.53 -23.38
CA PRO A 35 -13.02 -1.51 -23.87
C PRO A 35 -11.71 -1.47 -23.07
N GLU A 36 -10.59 -1.68 -23.74
CA GLU A 36 -9.25 -1.76 -23.12
C GLU A 36 -8.82 -0.44 -22.46
N GLY A 37 -9.39 0.69 -22.91
CA GLY A 37 -9.08 2.01 -22.38
C GLY A 37 -7.70 2.50 -22.81
N SER A 38 -6.94 3.07 -21.88
CA SER A 38 -5.53 3.43 -22.11
C SER A 38 -4.65 2.18 -22.05
N SER A 39 -3.53 2.18 -22.77
CA SER A 39 -2.56 1.07 -22.75
C SER A 39 -2.01 0.77 -21.36
N THR A 40 -1.99 1.77 -20.47
CA THR A 40 -1.61 1.64 -19.06
C THR A 40 -2.69 0.96 -18.22
N LEU A 41 -3.97 1.13 -18.54
CA LEU A 41 -5.08 0.60 -17.75
C LEU A 41 -5.16 -0.93 -17.80
N TYR A 42 -4.89 -1.54 -18.96
CA TYR A 42 -4.99 -2.99 -19.14
C TYR A 42 -4.15 -3.78 -18.12
N TYR A 43 -2.92 -3.32 -17.86
CA TYR A 43 -2.02 -3.92 -16.86
C TYR A 43 -2.09 -3.24 -15.48
N GLY A 44 -3.08 -2.38 -15.27
CA GLY A 44 -3.17 -1.48 -14.12
C GLY A 44 -3.77 -2.09 -12.85
N HIS A 45 -4.29 -3.33 -12.88
CA HIS A 45 -5.04 -3.90 -11.75
C HIS A 45 -4.25 -3.83 -10.42
N GLY A 46 -3.06 -4.45 -10.36
CA GLY A 46 -2.24 -4.51 -9.15
C GLY A 46 -1.88 -3.12 -8.59
N PRO A 47 -1.23 -2.25 -9.38
CA PRO A 47 -0.90 -0.89 -8.95
C PRO A 47 -2.11 -0.06 -8.53
N LEU A 48 -3.22 -0.12 -9.27
CA LEU A 48 -4.42 0.64 -8.94
C LEU A 48 -5.09 0.14 -7.66
N MET A 49 -5.12 -1.17 -7.42
CA MET A 49 -5.72 -1.70 -6.19
C MET A 49 -4.83 -1.42 -4.96
N ALA A 50 -3.55 -1.80 -5.02
CA ALA A 50 -2.65 -1.71 -3.88
C ALA A 50 -2.11 -0.29 -3.66
N ALA A 51 -1.48 0.31 -4.68
CA ALA A 51 -0.84 1.60 -4.53
C ALA A 51 -1.83 2.76 -4.64
N GLY A 52 -2.77 2.68 -5.56
CA GLY A 52 -3.77 3.72 -5.79
C GLY A 52 -4.87 3.75 -4.73
N PHE A 53 -5.80 2.79 -4.79
CA PHE A 53 -6.98 2.75 -3.92
C PHE A 53 -6.58 2.65 -2.44
N LEU A 54 -5.86 1.59 -2.06
CA LEU A 54 -5.49 1.37 -0.67
C LEU A 54 -4.48 2.41 -0.16
N GLY A 55 -3.53 2.84 -0.99
CA GLY A 55 -2.62 3.93 -0.64
C GLY A 55 -3.36 5.24 -0.33
N VAL A 56 -4.41 5.59 -1.11
CA VAL A 56 -5.26 6.75 -0.81
C VAL A 56 -6.06 6.55 0.46
N VAL A 57 -6.77 5.42 0.63
CA VAL A 57 -7.65 5.20 1.80
C VAL A 57 -6.85 5.15 3.09
N ILE A 58 -5.81 4.31 3.16
CA ILE A 58 -4.97 4.16 4.34
C ILE A 58 -4.22 5.46 4.62
N GLY A 59 -3.66 6.10 3.58
CA GLY A 59 -3.00 7.39 3.73
C GLY A 59 -3.92 8.47 4.27
N LEU A 60 -5.18 8.50 3.83
CA LEU A 60 -6.17 9.47 4.29
C LEU A 60 -6.62 9.22 5.73
N GLU A 61 -6.86 7.96 6.11
CA GLU A 61 -7.15 7.59 7.49
C GLU A 61 -6.03 8.02 8.44
N ARG A 62 -4.77 7.71 8.07
CA ARG A 62 -3.60 8.11 8.84
C ARG A 62 -3.43 9.62 8.90
N ALA A 63 -3.69 10.33 7.79
CA ALA A 63 -3.62 11.78 7.75
C ALA A 63 -4.66 12.44 8.66
N VAL A 64 -5.89 11.91 8.68
CA VAL A 64 -6.96 12.37 9.57
C VAL A 64 -6.62 12.09 11.03
N ALA A 65 -6.08 10.90 11.33
CA ALA A 65 -5.72 10.49 12.69
C ALA A 65 -4.55 11.30 13.27
N TYR A 66 -3.52 11.58 12.47
CA TYR A 66 -2.37 12.37 12.90
C TYR A 66 -2.73 13.87 13.04
N GLY A 67 -3.52 14.40 12.10
CA GLY A 67 -3.96 15.80 12.09
C GLY A 67 -2.95 16.78 11.49
N GLY A 68 -3.44 17.94 11.05
CA GLY A 68 -2.64 18.96 10.37
C GLY A 68 -2.65 18.85 8.83
N ALA A 69 -1.93 19.75 8.17
CA ALA A 69 -1.96 19.94 6.73
C ALA A 69 -1.11 18.93 5.95
N TRP A 70 0.15 18.80 6.36
CA TRP A 70 1.16 18.05 5.64
C TRP A 70 0.86 16.54 5.49
N PRO A 71 0.17 15.83 6.42
CA PRO A 71 -0.10 14.40 6.25
C PRO A 71 -0.95 14.08 5.03
N TYR A 72 -1.82 15.02 4.62
CA TYR A 72 -2.66 14.88 3.44
C TYR A 72 -1.85 14.86 2.13
N SER A 73 -0.57 15.24 2.15
CA SER A 73 0.31 15.14 0.97
C SER A 73 0.45 13.70 0.48
N ALA A 74 0.50 12.72 1.38
CA ALA A 74 0.61 11.30 1.02
C ALA A 74 -0.57 10.83 0.15
N PRO A 75 -1.82 10.84 0.64
CA PRO A 75 -2.96 10.41 -0.17
C PRO A 75 -3.28 11.38 -1.33
N ALA A 76 -2.92 12.66 -1.23
CA ALA A 76 -3.10 13.61 -2.34
C ALA A 76 -2.18 13.31 -3.52
N LEU A 77 -0.88 13.06 -3.28
CA LEU A 77 0.07 12.67 -4.33
C LEU A 77 -0.34 11.35 -4.98
N THR A 78 -0.70 10.35 -4.18
CA THR A 78 -1.23 9.09 -4.70
C THR A 78 -2.48 9.32 -5.55
N GLY A 79 -3.43 10.12 -5.06
CA GLY A 79 -4.66 10.46 -5.78
C GLY A 79 -4.41 11.17 -7.12
N ILE A 80 -3.51 12.15 -7.15
CA ILE A 80 -3.09 12.84 -8.38
C ILE A 80 -2.45 11.83 -9.35
N GLY A 81 -1.58 10.97 -8.85
CA GLY A 81 -0.92 9.94 -9.64
C GLY A 81 -1.88 8.92 -10.24
N VAL A 82 -2.92 8.52 -9.50
CA VAL A 82 -4.01 7.67 -10.03
C VAL A 82 -4.69 8.34 -11.22
N ILE A 83 -5.07 9.62 -11.09
CA ILE A 83 -5.75 10.33 -12.18
C ILE A 83 -4.85 10.41 -13.41
N LEU A 84 -3.57 10.76 -13.24
CA LEU A 84 -2.60 10.78 -14.32
C LEU A 84 -2.43 9.40 -14.97
N PHE A 85 -2.37 8.33 -14.17
CA PHE A 85 -2.20 6.97 -14.67
C PHE A 85 -3.41 6.51 -15.52
N VAL A 86 -4.62 6.73 -15.01
CA VAL A 86 -5.87 6.36 -15.70
C VAL A 86 -6.02 7.12 -17.02
N LEU A 87 -5.66 8.41 -17.03
CA LEU A 87 -5.70 9.25 -18.22
C LEU A 87 -4.56 9.00 -19.22
N GLY A 88 -3.67 8.03 -18.96
CA GLY A 88 -2.57 7.69 -19.86
C GLY A 88 -1.40 8.69 -19.82
N GLY A 89 -1.20 9.39 -18.70
CA GLY A 89 -0.11 10.36 -18.48
C GLY A 89 1.30 9.78 -18.39
N GLY A 90 1.50 8.55 -18.84
CA GLY A 90 2.79 7.85 -18.85
C GLY A 90 3.43 7.75 -17.48
N VAL A 91 4.72 8.08 -17.40
CA VAL A 91 5.58 7.94 -16.20
C VAL A 91 5.16 8.88 -15.06
N ALA A 92 4.42 9.95 -15.34
CA ALA A 92 4.00 10.91 -14.32
C ALA A 92 3.03 10.32 -13.28
N GLY A 93 2.17 9.38 -13.69
CA GLY A 93 1.24 8.69 -12.79
C GLY A 93 1.98 7.84 -11.75
N PRO A 94 2.79 6.86 -12.18
CA PRO A 94 3.63 6.06 -11.29
C PRO A 94 4.55 6.92 -10.42
N ALA A 95 5.20 7.96 -10.97
CA ALA A 95 6.07 8.86 -10.20
C ALA A 95 5.35 9.53 -9.02
N MET A 96 4.13 10.04 -9.25
CA MET A 96 3.32 10.68 -8.22
C MET A 96 2.81 9.68 -7.19
N ILE A 97 2.44 8.46 -7.61
CA ILE A 97 2.05 7.36 -6.71
C ILE A 97 3.21 6.99 -5.78
N THR A 98 4.42 6.78 -6.33
CA THR A 98 5.62 6.50 -5.55
C THR A 98 5.95 7.65 -4.59
N GLY A 99 5.78 8.91 -5.03
CA GLY A 99 5.90 10.09 -4.16
C GLY A 99 4.90 10.10 -3.01
N GLY A 100 3.67 9.65 -3.25
CA GLY A 100 2.65 9.46 -2.22
C GLY A 100 3.03 8.38 -1.20
N ALA A 101 3.53 7.22 -1.67
CA ALA A 101 4.05 6.17 -0.80
C ALA A 101 5.25 6.63 0.05
N PHE A 102 6.14 7.44 -0.53
CA PHE A 102 7.26 8.05 0.19
C PHE A 102 6.76 8.97 1.31
N MET A 103 5.78 9.85 1.02
CA MET A 103 5.16 10.69 2.02
C MET A 103 4.42 9.89 3.09
N LEU A 104 3.83 8.74 2.74
CA LEU A 104 3.19 7.82 3.69
C LEU A 104 4.22 7.20 4.65
N VAL A 105 5.42 6.88 4.18
CA VAL A 105 6.54 6.44 5.05
C VAL A 105 6.93 7.55 6.02
N ILE A 106 7.07 8.80 5.55
CA ILE A 106 7.37 9.95 6.43
C ILE A 106 6.26 10.13 7.48
N LEU A 107 4.99 10.01 7.08
CA LEU A 107 3.85 10.06 7.98
C LEU A 107 3.90 8.97 9.04
N ASN A 108 4.18 7.73 8.66
CA ASN A 108 4.32 6.64 9.63
C ASN A 108 5.52 6.83 10.56
N ILE A 109 6.65 7.36 10.09
CA ILE A 109 7.79 7.71 10.96
C ILE A 109 7.38 8.77 11.99
N ALA A 110 6.62 9.79 11.58
CA ALA A 110 6.11 10.80 12.50
C ALA A 110 5.16 10.18 13.54
N ILE A 111 4.22 9.32 13.11
CA ILE A 111 3.30 8.60 14.00
C ILE A 111 4.07 7.72 15.00
N ILE A 112 5.06 6.95 14.55
CA ILE A 112 5.90 6.09 15.41
C ILE A 112 6.62 6.91 16.48
N ARG A 113 7.14 8.09 16.11
CA ARG A 113 7.80 9.01 17.05
C ARG A 113 6.83 9.60 18.07
N SER A 114 5.58 9.83 17.68
CA SER A 114 4.55 10.35 18.59
C SER A 114 3.98 9.26 19.51
N GLN A 115 3.79 8.04 19.01
CA GLN A 115 3.13 6.95 19.74
C GLN A 115 3.78 5.60 19.41
N TYR A 116 4.89 5.31 20.06
CA TYR A 116 5.62 4.08 19.82
C TYR A 116 4.81 2.85 20.24
N SER A 117 4.54 1.95 19.29
CA SER A 117 3.89 0.66 19.53
C SER A 117 4.27 -0.36 18.46
N LEU A 118 4.08 -1.65 18.77
CA LEU A 118 4.27 -2.72 17.79
C LEU A 118 3.35 -2.52 16.57
N SER A 119 2.09 -2.13 16.78
CA SER A 119 1.14 -1.82 15.69
C SER A 119 1.66 -0.72 14.77
N THR A 120 2.11 0.41 15.32
CA THR A 120 2.65 1.53 14.51
C THR A 120 3.93 1.14 13.78
N LEU A 121 4.77 0.29 14.36
CA LEU A 121 5.97 -0.24 13.68
C LEU A 121 5.58 -1.15 12.52
N THR A 122 4.64 -2.07 12.75
CA THR A 122 4.11 -2.96 11.70
C THR A 122 3.49 -2.15 10.57
N MET A 123 2.74 -1.08 10.88
CA MET A 123 2.17 -0.19 9.88
C MET A 123 3.26 0.56 9.09
N GLY A 124 4.31 1.03 9.78
CA GLY A 124 5.50 1.59 9.14
C GLY A 124 6.18 0.61 8.18
N ALA A 125 6.34 -0.65 8.59
CA ALA A 125 6.87 -1.71 7.73
C ALA A 125 5.98 -1.96 6.50
N GLY A 126 4.65 -1.92 6.67
CA GLY A 126 3.71 -1.96 5.55
C GLY A 126 3.93 -0.80 4.57
N SER A 127 4.06 0.44 5.07
CA SER A 127 4.33 1.60 4.20
C SER A 127 5.67 1.51 3.45
N LEU A 128 6.69 0.91 4.06
CA LEU A 128 7.96 0.63 3.39
C LEU A 128 7.80 -0.45 2.31
N ALA A 129 7.02 -1.49 2.58
CA ALA A 129 6.72 -2.50 1.58
C ALA A 129 6.00 -1.90 0.37
N LEU A 130 5.04 -0.99 0.60
CA LEU A 130 4.38 -0.25 -0.47
C LEU A 130 5.37 0.60 -1.28
N LEU A 131 6.22 1.39 -0.60
CA LEU A 131 7.21 2.23 -1.28
C LEU A 131 8.17 1.38 -2.13
N THR A 132 8.63 0.24 -1.62
CA THR A 132 9.47 -0.69 -2.38
C THR A 132 8.74 -1.22 -3.61
N ALA A 133 7.48 -1.66 -3.47
CA ALA A 133 6.67 -2.11 -4.59
C ALA A 133 6.53 -1.02 -5.66
N ASP A 134 6.25 0.22 -5.25
CA ASP A 134 6.03 1.34 -6.15
C ASP A 134 7.33 1.81 -6.84
N ILE A 135 8.49 1.70 -6.18
CA ILE A 135 9.80 1.94 -6.81
C ILE A 135 10.08 0.85 -7.85
N LEU A 136 9.87 -0.43 -7.51
CA LEU A 136 10.07 -1.54 -8.45
C LEU A 136 9.13 -1.41 -9.66
N TRP A 137 7.88 -1.02 -9.41
CA TRP A 137 6.92 -0.74 -10.46
C TRP A 137 7.33 0.44 -11.35
N PHE A 138 7.78 1.54 -10.75
CA PHE A 138 8.29 2.70 -11.47
C PHE A 138 9.51 2.36 -12.36
N MET A 139 10.34 1.41 -11.91
CA MET A 139 11.49 0.90 -12.65
C MET A 139 11.14 -0.17 -13.70
N ASP A 140 9.85 -0.43 -13.93
CA ASP A 140 9.35 -1.44 -14.89
C ASP A 140 9.88 -2.87 -14.60
N VAL A 141 10.11 -3.18 -13.32
CA VAL A 141 10.44 -4.54 -12.89
C VAL A 141 9.23 -5.44 -13.17
N SER A 142 9.45 -6.73 -13.46
CA SER A 142 8.34 -7.64 -13.74
C SER A 142 7.40 -7.81 -12.54
N ILE A 143 6.08 -7.78 -12.79
CA ILE A 143 5.02 -7.84 -11.77
C ILE A 143 5.19 -9.01 -10.79
N TYR A 144 5.59 -10.20 -11.28
CA TYR A 144 5.76 -11.39 -10.43
C TYR A 144 6.83 -11.23 -9.34
N LYS A 145 7.81 -10.33 -9.51
CA LYS A 145 8.84 -10.04 -8.49
C LYS A 145 8.36 -9.04 -7.44
N MET A 146 7.48 -8.12 -7.83
CA MET A 146 7.02 -7.04 -6.94
C MET A 146 5.68 -7.36 -6.23
N VAL A 147 4.88 -8.29 -6.75
CA VAL A 147 3.53 -8.60 -6.23
C VAL A 147 3.53 -8.93 -4.74
N TRP A 148 4.60 -9.58 -4.26
CA TRP A 148 4.79 -9.91 -2.86
C TRP A 148 5.00 -8.69 -1.97
N TRP A 149 5.53 -7.58 -2.49
CA TRP A 149 5.65 -6.33 -1.75
C TRP A 149 4.30 -5.64 -1.59
N TRP A 150 3.43 -5.65 -2.61
CA TRP A 150 2.05 -5.18 -2.46
C TRP A 150 1.23 -6.09 -1.54
N ALA A 151 1.40 -7.41 -1.63
CA ALA A 151 0.78 -8.35 -0.70
C ALA A 151 1.29 -8.14 0.74
N GLY A 152 2.59 -7.93 0.92
CA GLY A 152 3.21 -7.63 2.20
C GLY A 152 2.70 -6.32 2.80
N PHE A 153 2.55 -5.26 1.99
CA PHE A 153 1.89 -4.03 2.40
C PHE A 153 0.50 -4.32 3.00
N LEU A 154 -0.34 -5.08 2.29
CA LEU A 154 -1.68 -5.45 2.74
C LEU A 154 -1.67 -6.29 4.03
N ILE A 155 -0.85 -7.33 4.08
CA ILE A 155 -0.77 -8.22 5.24
C ILE A 155 -0.31 -7.44 6.46
N LEU A 156 0.73 -6.61 6.32
CA LEU A 156 1.28 -5.81 7.41
C LEU A 156 0.29 -4.73 7.88
N THR A 157 -0.42 -4.05 7.00
CA THR A 157 -1.42 -3.05 7.41
C THR A 157 -2.59 -3.69 8.14
N ILE A 158 -3.14 -4.80 7.64
CA ILE A 158 -4.22 -5.54 8.32
C ILE A 158 -3.74 -6.07 9.67
N ALA A 159 -2.52 -6.63 9.73
CA ALA A 159 -1.90 -7.10 10.95
C ALA A 159 -1.71 -5.97 11.98
N ALA A 160 -1.26 -4.80 11.53
CA ALA A 160 -1.08 -3.62 12.37
C ALA A 160 -2.41 -3.13 12.97
N GLU A 161 -3.48 -3.06 12.17
CA GLU A 161 -4.81 -2.69 12.64
C GLU A 161 -5.37 -3.72 13.64
N ARG A 162 -5.22 -5.02 13.36
CA ARG A 162 -5.62 -6.08 14.29
C ARG A 162 -4.83 -6.03 15.60
N LEU A 163 -3.55 -5.67 15.55
CA LEU A 163 -2.75 -5.41 16.75
C LEU A 163 -3.24 -4.19 17.53
N GLU A 164 -3.66 -3.13 16.84
CA GLU A 164 -4.19 -1.92 17.46
C GLU A 164 -5.48 -2.25 18.25
N LEU A 165 -6.38 -3.04 17.65
CA LEU A 165 -7.61 -3.50 18.29
C LEU A 165 -7.38 -4.50 19.42
N SER A 166 -6.46 -5.45 19.24
CA SER A 166 -6.17 -6.48 20.27
C SER A 166 -5.39 -5.94 21.46
N ARG A 167 -4.86 -4.71 21.41
CA ARG A 167 -4.22 -4.06 22.56
C ARG A 167 -5.13 -4.01 23.79
N TYR A 168 -6.44 -3.91 23.60
CA TYR A 168 -7.42 -3.95 24.69
C TYR A 168 -7.55 -5.34 25.34
N LEU A 169 -7.16 -6.40 24.64
CA LEU A 169 -7.20 -7.80 25.10
C LEU A 169 -5.90 -8.27 25.79
N ARG A 170 -4.87 -7.41 25.88
CA ARG A 170 -3.55 -7.70 26.50
C ARG A 170 -2.94 -9.04 26.03
N PRO A 171 -2.51 -9.14 24.77
CA PRO A 171 -1.96 -10.39 24.22
C PRO A 171 -0.75 -10.89 25.01
N SER A 172 -0.68 -12.21 25.20
CA SER A 172 0.40 -12.88 25.91
C SER A 172 1.76 -12.66 25.23
N LYS A 173 2.86 -12.76 26.00
CA LYS A 173 4.22 -12.63 25.45
C LYS A 173 4.49 -13.63 24.31
N GLY A 174 3.96 -14.85 24.41
CA GLY A 174 4.08 -15.87 23.37
C GLY A 174 3.43 -15.44 22.05
N ALA A 175 2.21 -14.91 22.10
CA ALA A 175 1.52 -14.42 20.92
C ALA A 175 2.27 -13.26 20.24
N GLN A 176 2.86 -12.35 21.03
CA GLN A 176 3.70 -11.26 20.50
C GLN A 176 4.96 -11.79 19.81
N THR A 177 5.63 -12.79 20.40
CA THR A 177 6.81 -13.41 19.78
C THR A 177 6.44 -14.11 18.48
N THR A 178 5.38 -14.92 18.45
CA THR A 178 4.91 -15.60 17.22
C THR A 178 4.60 -14.60 16.12
N PHE A 179 3.94 -13.50 16.47
CA PHE A 179 3.64 -12.42 15.53
C PHE A 179 4.91 -11.77 14.93
N VAL A 180 5.90 -11.45 15.77
CA VAL A 180 7.17 -10.87 15.31
C VAL A 180 7.92 -11.85 14.41
N VAL A 181 7.91 -13.15 14.74
CA VAL A 181 8.52 -14.20 13.91
C VAL A 181 7.82 -14.31 12.55
N ALA A 182 6.48 -14.31 12.53
CA ALA A 182 5.71 -14.35 11.27
C ALA A 182 6.03 -13.15 10.36
N ILE A 183 6.08 -11.94 10.93
CA ILE A 183 6.51 -10.74 10.18
C ILE A 183 7.93 -10.88 9.65
N ALA A 184 8.87 -11.36 10.49
CA ALA A 184 10.26 -11.51 10.08
C ALA A 184 10.40 -12.50 8.91
N LEU A 185 9.65 -13.62 8.96
CA LEU A 185 9.60 -14.60 7.87
C LEU A 185 8.98 -14.01 6.61
N LEU A 186 7.89 -13.26 6.71
CA LEU A 186 7.27 -12.58 5.57
C LEU A 186 8.25 -11.61 4.91
N VAL A 187 8.92 -10.76 5.69
CA VAL A 187 9.90 -9.79 5.18
C VAL A 187 11.10 -10.49 4.55
N ALA A 188 11.63 -11.53 5.18
CA ALA A 188 12.73 -12.32 4.62
C ALA A 188 12.33 -12.98 3.29
N GLY A 189 11.11 -13.54 3.23
CA GLY A 189 10.53 -14.12 2.01
C GLY A 189 10.42 -13.09 0.88
N MET A 190 9.87 -11.89 1.15
CA MET A 190 9.77 -10.82 0.16
C MET A 190 11.14 -10.43 -0.42
N ILE A 191 12.16 -10.28 0.43
CA ILE A 191 13.53 -9.95 -0.01
C ILE A 191 14.11 -11.06 -0.90
N HIS A 192 13.93 -12.34 -0.53
CA HIS A 192 14.43 -13.46 -1.32
C HIS A 192 13.72 -13.60 -2.66
N VAL A 193 12.40 -13.36 -2.73
CA VAL A 193 11.66 -13.37 -4.00
C VAL A 193 12.22 -12.34 -4.97
N THR A 194 12.55 -11.13 -4.50
CA THR A 194 13.19 -10.13 -5.35
C THR A 194 14.59 -10.49 -5.81
N ALA A 195 15.32 -11.31 -5.05
CA ALA A 195 16.67 -11.75 -5.38
C ALA A 195 16.74 -12.88 -6.43
N GLY A 196 15.61 -13.54 -6.74
CA GLY A 196 15.50 -14.47 -7.87
C GLY A 196 15.52 -15.97 -7.53
N ASP A 197 15.44 -16.36 -6.26
CA ASP A 197 15.37 -17.78 -5.87
C ASP A 197 13.91 -18.29 -5.91
N GLU A 198 13.61 -19.31 -6.71
CA GLU A 198 12.25 -19.87 -6.86
C GLU A 198 11.71 -20.51 -5.56
N THR A 199 12.58 -20.91 -4.62
CA THR A 199 12.23 -21.44 -3.29
C THR A 199 11.65 -20.40 -2.33
N SER A 200 11.69 -19.11 -2.69
CA SER A 200 11.34 -17.98 -1.82
C SER A 200 9.84 -17.70 -1.67
N ALA A 201 9.01 -18.08 -2.65
CA ALA A 201 7.56 -17.90 -2.59
C ALA A 201 6.92 -18.73 -1.46
N GLN A 202 7.52 -19.87 -1.12
CA GLN A 202 7.08 -20.74 -0.02
C GLN A 202 7.34 -20.11 1.35
N LEU A 203 8.47 -19.40 1.52
CA LEU A 203 8.79 -18.67 2.75
C LEU A 203 7.87 -17.46 2.96
N ALA A 204 7.58 -16.71 1.89
CA ALA A 204 6.61 -15.61 1.94
C ALA A 204 5.19 -16.13 2.27
N GLY A 205 4.80 -17.27 1.70
CA GLY A 205 3.53 -17.95 2.01
C GLY A 205 3.43 -18.43 3.45
N LEU A 206 4.51 -19.02 4.00
CA LEU A 206 4.55 -19.47 5.41
C LEU A 206 4.45 -18.32 6.41
N GLY A 207 5.03 -17.15 6.11
CA GLY A 207 4.91 -15.96 6.95
C GLY A 207 3.53 -15.28 6.88
N ALA A 208 2.71 -15.62 5.88
CA ALA A 208 1.38 -15.06 5.69
C ALA A 208 0.25 -15.88 6.37
N LEU A 209 0.56 -17.08 6.89
CA LEU A 209 -0.36 -17.95 7.65
C LEU A 209 -0.40 -17.57 9.14
#